data_AF-A0A351SQK5-F1
#
_entry.id   AF-A0A351SQK5-F1
#
_cell.length_a   1.000
_cell.length_b   1.000
_cell.length_c   1.000
_cell.angle_alpha   90.00
_cell.angle_beta   90.00
_cell.angle_gamma   90.00
#
_symmetry.space_group_name_H-M   'P 1'
#
loop_
_entity.id
_entity.type
_entity.pdbx_description
1 polymer ?
#
loop_
_entity_poly.entity_id
_entity_poly.type
_entity_poly.pdbx_seq_one_letter_code
_entity_poly.pdbx_strand_id
1 'polypeptide(L)' 'LEYLDTSNASTMGSMFSSCSKLKSLDLNHFNTSNVTDMTEMFYG' A
#
# COMPACT_ATOMS: atom_id res chain seq x y z
N LEU A 1 -5.37 -3.44 9.26
CA LEU A 1 -5.00 -4.00 7.94
C LEU A 1 -4.99 -5.53 7.94
N GLU A 2 -5.25 -6.17 9.08
CA GLU A 2 -5.21 -7.63 9.27
C GLU A 2 -6.16 -8.44 8.36
N TYR A 3 -7.25 -7.83 7.87
CA TYR A 3 -8.18 -8.46 6.91
C TYR A 3 -8.00 -7.98 5.47
N LEU A 4 -6.97 -7.18 5.19
CA LEU A 4 -6.68 -6.72 3.83
C LEU A 4 -5.89 -7.80 3.09
N ASP A 5 -6.57 -8.55 2.23
CA ASP A 5 -5.91 -9.48 1.31
C ASP A 5 -5.45 -8.73 0.06
N THR A 6 -4.14 -8.63 -0.13
CA THR A 6 -3.54 -8.03 -1.32
C THR A 6 -2.89 -9.04 -2.25
N SER A 7 -3.13 -10.33 -2.03
CA SER A 7 -2.47 -11.42 -2.78
C SER A 7 -2.72 -11.36 -4.29
N ASN A 8 -3.81 -10.75 -4.73
CA ASN A 8 -4.17 -10.62 -6.15
C ASN A 8 -4.05 -9.19 -6.69
N ALA A 9 -3.51 -8.24 -5.91
CA ALA A 9 -3.38 -6.86 -6.33
C ALA A 9 -2.24 -6.71 -7.35
N SER A 10 -2.54 -6.13 -8.53
CA SER A 10 -1.55 -5.69 -9.51
C SER A 10 -1.13 -4.23 -9.33
N THR A 11 -1.95 -3.43 -8.64
CA THR A 11 -1.74 -1.99 -8.45
C THR A 11 -2.00 -1.61 -6.99
N MET A 12 -1.03 -0.95 -6.37
CA MET A 12 -1.09 -0.33 -5.05
C MET A 12 -0.66 1.15 -5.10
N GLY A 13 -0.62 1.74 -6.30
CA GLY A 13 -0.31 3.15 -6.48
C GLY A 13 -1.25 4.06 -5.69
N SER A 14 -0.68 5.16 -5.19
CA SER A 14 -1.36 6.21 -4.41
C SER A 14 -2.12 5.77 -3.16
N MET A 15 -1.96 4.53 -2.69
CA MET A 15 -2.77 3.94 -1.61
C MET A 15 -2.71 4.69 -0.27
N PHE A 16 -1.58 5.33 0.02
CA PHE A 16 -1.38 6.22 1.17
C PHE A 16 -0.97 7.64 0.73
N SER A 17 -1.30 8.01 -0.51
CA SER A 17 -1.02 9.35 -1.02
C SER A 17 -1.75 10.40 -0.18
N SER A 18 -1.09 11.53 0.07
CA SER A 18 -1.58 12.66 0.88
C SER A 18 -1.90 12.32 2.34
N CYS A 19 -1.47 11.16 2.85
CA CYS A 19 -1.59 10.80 4.26
C CYS A 19 -0.55 11.53 5.13
N SER A 20 -0.47 12.86 5.02
CA SER A 20 0.54 13.73 5.66
C SER A 20 0.58 13.67 7.19
N LYS A 21 -0.48 13.16 7.82
CA LYS A 21 -0.57 12.95 9.28
C LYS A 21 -0.24 11.51 9.72
N LEU A 22 -0.01 10.59 8.78
CA LEU A 22 0.29 9.19 9.07
C LEU A 22 1.73 9.08 9.61
N LYS A 23 1.85 8.78 10.91
CA LYS A 23 3.15 8.71 11.60
C LYS A 23 3.80 7.33 11.51
N SER A 24 3.00 6.28 11.38
CA SER A 24 3.46 4.90 11.25
C SER A 24 2.43 4.07 10.50
N LEU A 25 2.93 3.06 9.79
CA LEU A 25 2.13 2.10 9.05
C LEU A 25 2.81 0.74 9.14
N ASP A 26 2.06 -0.28 9.55
CA ASP A 26 2.52 -1.66 9.50
C ASP A 26 2.18 -2.26 8.13
N LEU A 27 3.21 -2.70 7.41
CA LEU A 27 3.13 -3.29 6.08
C LEU A 27 3.31 -4.81 6.07
N ASN A 28 3.51 -5.46 7.23
CA ASN A 28 3.82 -6.90 7.29
C ASN A 28 2.73 -7.81 6.70
N HIS A 29 1.51 -7.29 6.55
CA HIS A 29 0.36 -8.03 6.02
C HIS A 29 0.15 -7.80 4.51
N PHE A 30 0.96 -6.94 3.87
CA PHE A 30 0.84 -6.69 2.43
C PHE A 30 1.60 -7.76 1.66
N ASN A 31 0.86 -8.53 0.87
CA ASN A 31 1.43 -9.32 -0.20
C ASN A 31 1.62 -8.45 -1.45
N THR A 32 2.88 -8.16 -1.79
CA THR A 32 3.23 -7.35 -2.97
C THR A 32 3.77 -8.17 -4.13
N SER A 33 3.69 -9.50 -4.06
CA SER A 33 4.32 -10.41 -5.05
C SER A 33 3.78 -10.23 -6.47
N ASN A 34 2.51 -9.81 -6.61
CA ASN A 34 1.85 -9.61 -7.89
C ASN A 34 1.75 -8.13 -8.31
N VAL A 35 2.22 -7.21 -7.47
CA VAL A 35 2.06 -5.77 -7.69
C VAL A 35 3.08 -5.28 -8.72
N THR A 36 2.59 -4.67 -9.79
CA THR A 36 3.41 -4.07 -10.84
C THR A 36 3.48 -2.56 -10.76
N ASP A 37 2.57 -1.94 -10.00
CA ASP A 37 2.50 -0.48 -9.86
C ASP A 37 2.31 -0.06 -8.39
N MET A 38 3.27 0.68 -7.86
CA MET A 38 3.24 1.34 -6.55
C MET A 38 3.51 2.85 -6.67
N THR A 39 3.28 3.43 -7.84
CA THR A 39 3.53 4.86 -8.09
C THR A 39 2.78 5.72 -7.08
N GLU A 40 3.45 6.74 -6.54
CA GLU A 40 2.87 7.69 -5.58
C GLU A 40 2.25 7.08 -4.30
N MET A 41 2.52 5.80 -3.99
CA MET A 41 1.89 5.09 -2.86
C MET A 41 2.01 5.84 -1.54
N PHE A 42 3.11 6.57 -1.34
CA PHE A 42 3.37 7.40 -0.15
C PHE A 42 3.66 8.87 -0.50
N TYR A 43 3.19 9.34 -1.66
CA TYR A 43 3.34 10.74 -2.04
C TYR A 43 2.54 11.64 -1.09
N GLY A 44 2.91 12.91 -0.88
CA GLY A 44 2.26 13.78 0.11
C GLY A 44 2.65 15.23 0.00
#